data_AF-A0A4R3Y9U5-F1
#
_entry.id   AF-A0A4R3Y9U5-F1
#
_cell.length_a   1.000
_cell.length_b   1.000
_cell.length_c   1.000
_cell.angle_alpha   90.00
_cell.angle_beta   90.00
_cell.angle_gamma   90.00
#
_symmetry.space_group_name_H-M   'P 1'
#
loop_
_entity.id
_entity.type
_entity.pdbx_description
1 polymer ?
#
loop_
_entity_poly.entity_id
_entity_poly.type
_entity_poly.pdbx_seq_one_letter_code
_entity_poly.pdbx_strand_id
1 'polypeptide(L)'
;MPNLTNAHPLLQLETALGRTLAIFQQNIIQLADAIGLERQTWLIDHLAVRVNTQQQGELWLASFLKCGQLLSDNQVNGRPIYLVALSQPLVFAEQSVSVIELPLPKNKIYPQQGWEHIEVVVPFLAKESPSEWLERLNKQFCLNEKPFLTVKVGEPKVVGEKCCNLSMAITFTNNTENRTCIKLHPYHIRDVVKQER
;
A
#
# COMPACT_ATOMS: atom_id res chain seq x y z
N MET A 1 -2.18 -14.08 -26.25
CA MET A 1 -2.16 -13.82 -24.79
C MET A 1 -0.70 -13.86 -24.36
N PRO A 2 -0.08 -12.76 -23.91
CA PRO A 2 1.32 -12.81 -23.51
C PRO A 2 1.44 -13.65 -22.23
N ASN A 3 2.34 -14.64 -22.28
CA ASN A 3 2.73 -15.51 -21.17
C ASN A 3 3.18 -14.68 -19.96
N LEU A 4 2.42 -14.72 -18.86
CA LEU A 4 2.78 -14.13 -17.56
C LEU A 4 3.86 -14.93 -16.80
N THR A 5 4.61 -15.81 -17.48
CA THR A 5 5.46 -16.84 -16.87
C THR A 5 6.94 -16.50 -16.74
N ASN A 6 7.33 -15.24 -16.88
CA ASN A 6 8.55 -14.77 -16.20
C ASN A 6 8.11 -14.08 -14.91
N ALA A 7 7.84 -14.88 -13.87
CA ALA A 7 7.57 -14.36 -12.54
C ALA A 7 8.71 -13.41 -12.17
N HIS A 8 8.37 -12.17 -11.82
CA HIS A 8 9.34 -11.13 -11.46
C HIS A 8 10.37 -11.68 -10.45
N PRO A 9 11.67 -11.34 -10.55
CA PRO A 9 12.73 -11.95 -9.72
C PRO A 9 12.43 -11.95 -8.21
N LEU A 10 11.80 -10.88 -7.72
CA LEU A 10 11.31 -10.77 -6.34
C LEU A 10 10.41 -11.95 -5.93
N LEU A 11 9.48 -12.36 -6.80
CA LEU A 11 8.50 -13.41 -6.52
C LEU A 11 9.15 -14.81 -6.57
N GLN A 12 10.30 -14.93 -7.24
CA GLN A 12 11.11 -16.15 -7.24
C GLN A 12 11.95 -16.25 -5.97
N LEU A 13 12.54 -15.14 -5.52
CA LEU A 13 13.30 -15.07 -4.27
C LEU A 13 12.39 -15.29 -3.05
N GLU A 14 11.24 -14.62 -3.02
CA GLU A 14 10.25 -14.72 -1.94
C GLU A 14 9.05 -15.55 -2.38
N THR A 15 9.25 -16.87 -2.47
CA THR A 15 8.27 -17.81 -3.01
C THR A 15 6.90 -17.75 -2.31
N ALA A 16 6.85 -17.44 -1.02
CA ALA A 16 5.59 -17.25 -0.28
C ALA A 16 4.79 -16.02 -0.79
N LEU A 17 5.48 -14.91 -1.07
CA LEU A 17 4.87 -13.73 -1.69
C LEU A 17 4.45 -14.02 -3.14
N GLY A 18 5.26 -14.76 -3.88
CA GLY A 18 4.95 -15.20 -5.23
C GLY A 18 3.68 -16.03 -5.32
N ARG A 19 3.50 -17.01 -4.42
CA ARG A 19 2.32 -17.89 -4.38
C ARG A 19 1.02 -17.18 -4.00
N THR A 20 1.11 -16.08 -3.26
CA THR A 20 -0.05 -15.38 -2.70
C THR A 20 -0.44 -14.13 -3.49
N LEU A 21 0.41 -13.66 -4.42
CA LEU A 21 0.17 -12.43 -5.18
C LEU A 21 -1.16 -12.45 -5.96
N ALA A 22 -1.51 -13.57 -6.60
CA ALA A 22 -2.75 -13.67 -7.38
C ALA A 22 -4.00 -13.55 -6.50
N ILE A 23 -4.00 -14.18 -5.33
CA ILE A 23 -5.11 -14.09 -4.36
C ILE A 23 -5.18 -12.68 -3.78
N PHE A 24 -4.03 -12.09 -3.45
CA PHE A 24 -3.97 -10.70 -3.00
C PHE A 24 -4.55 -9.74 -4.05
N GLN A 25 -4.18 -9.90 -5.32
CA GLN A 25 -4.72 -9.11 -6.42
C GLN A 25 -6.25 -9.25 -6.54
N GLN A 26 -6.76 -10.48 -6.48
CA GLN A 26 -8.20 -10.73 -6.55
C GLN A 26 -8.95 -10.08 -5.39
N ASN A 27 -8.39 -10.15 -4.18
CA ASN A 27 -8.97 -9.53 -2.99
C ASN A 27 -8.97 -8.00 -3.07
N ILE A 28 -7.89 -7.40 -3.57
CA ILE A 28 -7.82 -5.96 -3.80
C ILE A 28 -8.84 -5.52 -4.86
N ILE A 29 -8.96 -6.27 -5.96
CA ILE A 29 -9.97 -5.97 -7.00
C ILE A 29 -11.38 -6.04 -6.42
N GLN A 30 -11.70 -7.07 -5.64
CA GLN A 30 -13.00 -7.20 -4.98
C GLN A 30 -13.29 -6.01 -4.04
N LEU A 31 -12.31 -5.58 -3.25
CA LEU A 31 -12.46 -4.43 -2.36
C LEU A 31 -12.61 -3.12 -3.15
N ALA A 32 -11.84 -2.95 -4.23
CA ALA A 32 -11.96 -1.79 -5.11
C ALA A 32 -13.35 -1.70 -5.76
N ASP A 33 -13.86 -2.81 -6.27
CA ASP A 33 -15.20 -2.90 -6.85
C ASP A 33 -16.28 -2.55 -5.79
N ALA A 34 -16.12 -3.00 -4.54
CA ALA A 34 -17.02 -2.65 -3.44
C ALA A 34 -16.95 -1.17 -3.01
N ILE A 35 -15.77 -0.56 -3.10
CA ILE A 35 -15.58 0.89 -2.88
C ILE A 35 -16.21 1.69 -4.03
N GLY A 36 -16.22 1.14 -5.25
CA GLY A 36 -16.54 1.87 -6.48
C GLY A 36 -15.32 2.60 -7.06
N LEU A 37 -14.12 2.03 -6.86
CA LEU A 37 -12.85 2.60 -7.30
C LEU A 37 -12.47 2.05 -8.69
N GLU A 38 -12.69 2.85 -9.73
CA GLU A 38 -12.57 2.41 -11.13
C GLU A 38 -11.13 2.26 -11.59
N ARG A 39 -10.70 1.04 -11.96
CA ARG A 39 -9.34 0.63 -12.41
C ARG A 39 -8.58 1.57 -13.34
N GLN A 40 -9.27 2.32 -14.20
CA GLN A 40 -8.65 3.22 -15.18
C GLN A 40 -8.37 4.62 -14.63
N THR A 41 -8.91 4.96 -13.46
CA THR A 41 -8.90 6.33 -12.90
C THR A 41 -7.93 6.53 -11.75
N TRP A 42 -7.47 5.44 -11.11
CA TRP A 42 -6.63 5.45 -9.92
C TRP A 42 -5.26 4.86 -10.20
N LEU A 43 -4.24 5.50 -9.61
CA LEU A 43 -2.86 5.09 -9.71
C LEU A 43 -2.43 4.39 -8.42
N ILE A 44 -2.09 3.12 -8.53
CA ILE A 44 -1.50 2.35 -7.43
C ILE A 44 -0.09 2.86 -7.23
N ASP A 45 0.14 3.54 -6.12
CA ASP A 45 1.42 4.17 -5.79
C ASP A 45 2.44 3.11 -5.38
N HIS A 46 2.03 2.24 -4.44
CA HIS A 46 2.88 1.17 -3.93
C HIS A 46 2.06 0.01 -3.36
N LEU A 47 2.68 -1.17 -3.32
CA LEU A 47 2.17 -2.34 -2.62
C LEU A 47 2.86 -2.44 -1.26
N ALA A 48 2.18 -2.98 -0.26
CA ALA A 48 2.73 -3.12 1.08
C ALA A 48 2.62 -4.54 1.61
N VAL A 49 3.66 -4.96 2.31
CA VAL A 49 3.71 -6.24 3.01
C VAL A 49 3.66 -6.05 4.52
N ARG A 50 3.30 -7.11 5.24
CA ARG A 50 3.33 -7.20 6.70
C ARG A 50 4.16 -8.37 7.17
N VAL A 51 4.92 -8.12 8.22
CA VAL A 51 5.75 -9.09 8.91
C VAL A 51 5.63 -8.90 10.42
N ASN A 52 5.70 -10.00 11.17
CA ASN A 52 5.52 -10.04 12.62
C ASN A 52 6.83 -10.09 13.39
N THR A 53 7.94 -10.46 12.76
CA THR A 53 9.27 -10.52 13.40
C THR A 53 10.27 -9.64 12.66
N GLN A 54 11.17 -9.02 13.43
CA GLN A 54 12.25 -8.21 12.86
C GLN A 54 13.15 -9.04 11.95
N GLN A 55 13.53 -10.24 12.37
CA GLN A 55 14.35 -11.16 11.59
C GLN A 55 13.75 -11.46 10.21
N GLN A 56 12.44 -11.75 10.13
CA GLN A 56 11.80 -12.00 8.84
C GLN A 56 11.72 -10.73 7.99
N GLY A 57 11.55 -9.56 8.61
CA GLY A 57 11.59 -8.27 7.91
C GLY A 57 12.96 -8.00 7.31
N GLU A 58 14.05 -8.26 8.05
CA GLU A 58 15.42 -8.11 7.55
C GLU A 58 15.73 -9.08 6.40
N LEU A 59 15.25 -10.32 6.48
CA LEU A 59 15.36 -11.30 5.38
C LEU A 59 14.64 -10.80 4.11
N TRP A 60 13.40 -10.32 4.24
CA TRP A 60 12.66 -9.76 3.11
C TRP A 60 13.33 -8.51 2.55
N LEU A 61 13.79 -7.60 3.40
CA LEU A 61 14.52 -6.42 2.96
C LEU A 61 15.74 -6.81 2.12
N ALA A 62 16.54 -7.78 2.60
CA ALA A 62 17.70 -8.27 1.86
C ALA A 62 17.33 -8.86 0.49
N SER A 63 16.21 -9.59 0.39
CA SER A 63 15.68 -10.08 -0.89
C SER A 63 15.16 -8.95 -1.78
N PHE A 64 14.47 -7.96 -1.22
CA PHE A 64 13.91 -6.84 -1.97
C PHE A 64 15.03 -5.99 -2.59
N LEU A 65 16.13 -5.77 -1.85
CA LEU A 65 17.31 -5.04 -2.32
C LEU A 65 18.13 -5.79 -3.39
N LYS A 66 17.93 -7.10 -3.57
CA LYS A 66 18.49 -7.80 -4.75
C LYS A 66 17.76 -7.46 -6.05
N CYS A 67 16.55 -6.92 -5.95
CA CYS A 67 15.67 -6.61 -7.08
C CYS A 67 15.37 -5.12 -7.21
N GLY A 68 16.00 -4.27 -6.40
CA GLY A 68 15.67 -2.85 -6.31
C GLY A 68 16.67 -2.08 -5.46
N GLN A 69 16.30 -0.85 -5.10
CA GLN A 69 17.11 0.05 -4.31
C GLN A 69 16.27 0.66 -3.18
N LEU A 70 16.92 0.94 -2.05
CA LEU A 70 16.28 1.62 -0.94
C LEU A 70 15.92 3.06 -1.34
N LEU A 71 14.63 3.37 -1.27
CA LEU A 71 14.10 4.72 -1.51
C LEU A 71 14.10 5.52 -0.21
N SER A 72 13.63 4.91 0.89
CA SER A 72 13.57 5.50 2.24
C SER A 72 13.60 4.40 3.31
N ASP A 73 14.17 4.71 4.46
CA ASP A 73 14.26 3.88 5.68
C ASP A 73 13.81 4.66 6.94
N ASN A 74 12.82 5.52 6.78
CA ASN A 74 12.39 6.42 7.84
C ASN A 74 11.79 5.71 9.07
N GLN A 75 11.93 6.37 10.21
CA GLN A 75 11.20 6.04 11.43
C GLN A 75 9.78 6.64 11.36
N VAL A 76 8.78 5.78 11.26
CA VAL A 76 7.36 6.17 11.20
C VAL A 76 6.63 5.62 12.41
N ASN A 77 6.04 6.50 13.22
CA ASN A 77 5.38 6.12 14.48
C ASN A 77 6.24 5.24 15.41
N GLY A 78 7.56 5.48 15.41
CA GLY A 78 8.54 4.80 16.27
C GLY A 78 8.90 3.38 15.83
N ARG A 79 8.84 3.08 14.53
CA ARG A 79 9.40 1.87 13.93
C ARG A 79 9.98 2.19 12.54
N PRO A 80 10.99 1.43 12.07
CA PRO A 80 11.46 1.55 10.70
C PRO A 80 10.38 1.12 9.71
N ILE A 81 10.21 1.91 8.65
CA ILE A 81 9.49 1.53 7.45
C ILE A 81 10.44 1.69 6.26
N TYR A 82 10.66 0.59 5.55
CA TYR A 82 11.47 0.60 4.35
C TYR A 82 10.59 0.74 3.12
N LEU A 83 10.95 1.66 2.24
CA LEU A 83 10.41 1.76 0.89
C LEU A 83 11.48 1.32 -0.08
N VAL A 84 11.19 0.28 -0.86
CA VAL A 84 12.11 -0.25 -1.87
C VAL A 84 11.56 0.02 -3.26
N ALA A 85 12.33 0.74 -4.07
CA ALA A 85 12.03 0.95 -5.48
C ALA A 85 12.61 -0.23 -6.29
N LEU A 86 11.74 -1.04 -6.89
CA LEU A 86 12.13 -2.18 -7.71
C LEU A 86 12.74 -1.72 -9.04
N SER A 87 13.80 -2.40 -9.48
CA SER A 87 14.45 -2.16 -10.77
C SER A 87 13.56 -2.55 -11.96
N GLN A 88 12.68 -3.54 -11.75
CA GLN A 88 11.60 -3.90 -12.67
C GLN A 88 10.27 -3.75 -11.92
N PRO A 89 9.22 -3.17 -12.52
CA PRO A 89 7.94 -3.07 -11.84
C PRO A 89 7.26 -4.44 -11.75
N LEU A 90 6.45 -4.62 -10.71
CA LEU A 90 5.46 -5.69 -10.66
C LEU A 90 4.22 -5.26 -11.45
N VAL A 91 3.73 -6.15 -12.32
CA VAL A 91 2.40 -5.98 -12.91
C VAL A 91 1.37 -6.42 -11.87
N PHE A 92 0.53 -5.49 -11.42
CA PHE A 92 -0.50 -5.72 -10.43
C PHE A 92 -1.78 -4.97 -10.82
N ALA A 93 -2.89 -5.70 -10.94
CA ALA A 93 -4.18 -5.15 -11.39
C ALA A 93 -4.06 -4.31 -12.67
N GLU A 94 -3.32 -4.83 -13.67
CA GLU A 94 -3.03 -4.18 -14.96
C GLU A 94 -2.14 -2.93 -14.88
N GLN A 95 -1.65 -2.57 -13.69
CA GLN A 95 -0.75 -1.44 -13.47
C GLN A 95 0.68 -1.89 -13.20
N SER A 96 1.65 -1.06 -13.60
CA SER A 96 3.07 -1.27 -13.29
C SER A 96 3.43 -0.58 -11.98
N VAL A 97 3.54 -1.34 -10.89
CA VAL A 97 3.85 -0.85 -9.55
C VAL A 97 5.31 -1.14 -9.22
N SER A 98 6.07 -0.09 -8.91
CA SER A 98 7.54 -0.19 -8.74
C SER A 98 8.02 0.04 -7.31
N VAL A 99 7.13 0.23 -6.34
CA VAL A 99 7.50 0.47 -4.95
C VAL A 99 6.84 -0.56 -4.04
N ILE A 100 7.65 -1.13 -3.15
CA ILE A 100 7.20 -2.03 -2.07
C ILE A 100 7.48 -1.36 -0.72
N GLU A 101 6.44 -1.25 0.11
CA GLU A 101 6.54 -0.83 1.51
C GLU A 101 6.71 -2.07 2.41
N LEU A 102 7.73 -2.02 3.28
CA LEU A 102 8.03 -3.02 4.29
C LEU A 102 8.15 -2.34 5.67
N PRO A 103 7.04 -2.25 6.42
CA PRO A 103 7.07 -1.80 7.81
C PRO A 103 7.59 -2.91 8.72
N LEU A 104 8.62 -2.64 9.53
CA LEU A 104 9.02 -3.56 10.58
C LEU A 104 7.95 -3.68 11.68
N PRO A 105 7.89 -4.80 12.41
CA PRO A 105 6.92 -4.95 13.48
C PRO A 105 7.25 -3.99 14.63
N LYS A 106 6.20 -3.57 15.34
CA LYS A 106 6.33 -2.87 16.63
C LYS A 106 5.84 -3.83 17.71
N ASN A 107 4.63 -3.61 18.25
CA ASN A 107 4.04 -4.43 19.31
C ASN A 107 2.81 -5.22 18.86
N LYS A 108 2.39 -5.05 17.60
CA LYS A 108 1.17 -5.67 17.05
C LYS A 108 1.55 -6.91 16.25
N ILE A 109 0.95 -8.04 16.62
CA ILE A 109 0.99 -9.27 15.84
C ILE A 109 -0.21 -9.27 14.88
N TYR A 110 0.07 -9.48 13.61
CA TYR A 110 -0.93 -9.59 12.56
C TYR A 110 -1.28 -11.07 12.33
N PRO A 111 -2.56 -11.41 12.08
CA PRO A 111 -2.97 -12.78 11.82
C PRO A 111 -2.32 -13.43 10.60
N GLN A 112 -1.83 -12.62 9.64
CA GLN A 112 -1.18 -13.07 8.42
C GLN A 112 0.07 -12.23 8.15
N GLN A 113 1.09 -12.86 7.58
CA GLN A 113 2.29 -12.22 7.04
C GLN A 113 2.27 -12.37 5.52
N GLY A 114 2.71 -11.35 4.80
CA GLY A 114 2.71 -11.31 3.34
C GLY A 114 2.16 -10.00 2.81
N TRP A 115 1.61 -10.01 1.59
CA TRP A 115 0.87 -8.88 1.04
C TRP A 115 -0.30 -8.49 1.94
N GLU A 116 -0.47 -7.19 2.21
CA GLU A 116 -1.54 -6.73 3.11
C GLU A 116 -2.41 -5.65 2.49
N HIS A 117 -1.80 -4.62 1.89
CA HIS A 117 -2.54 -3.50 1.37
C HIS A 117 -1.85 -2.86 0.16
N ILE A 118 -2.59 -1.99 -0.51
CA ILE A 118 -2.05 -1.07 -1.50
C ILE A 118 -2.34 0.37 -1.08
N GLU A 119 -1.52 1.30 -1.55
CA GLU A 119 -1.82 2.72 -1.46
C GLU A 119 -2.04 3.32 -2.85
N VAL A 120 -2.92 4.30 -2.90
CA VAL A 120 -3.50 4.86 -4.12
C VAL A 120 -3.44 6.35 -4.05
N VAL A 121 -2.92 6.98 -5.10
CA VAL A 121 -2.88 8.44 -5.19
C VAL A 121 -4.22 8.99 -5.62
N VAL A 122 -4.79 9.83 -4.75
CA VAL A 122 -5.94 10.68 -5.04
C VAL A 122 -5.56 12.11 -4.67
N PRO A 123 -5.03 12.92 -5.60
CA PRO A 123 -4.48 14.23 -5.29
C PRO A 123 -5.47 15.19 -4.64
N PHE A 124 -4.94 16.17 -3.92
CA PHE A 124 -5.70 17.36 -3.52
C PHE A 124 -6.16 18.12 -4.76
N LEU A 125 -7.37 18.67 -4.71
CA LEU A 125 -7.79 19.72 -5.62
C LEU A 125 -7.10 21.05 -5.25
N ALA A 126 -7.12 22.00 -6.18
CA ALA A 126 -6.51 23.30 -5.95
C ALA A 126 -7.11 23.98 -4.71
N LYS A 127 -6.26 24.29 -3.73
CA LYS A 127 -6.62 24.92 -2.44
C LYS A 127 -7.53 24.06 -1.55
N GLU A 128 -7.63 22.76 -1.80
CA GLU A 128 -8.39 21.84 -0.96
C GLU A 128 -7.66 21.58 0.36
N SER A 129 -8.38 21.72 1.47
CA SER A 129 -7.89 21.35 2.79
C SER A 129 -7.96 19.84 3.03
N PRO A 130 -7.18 19.29 3.99
CA PRO A 130 -7.26 17.88 4.39
C PRO A 130 -8.69 17.41 4.73
N SER A 131 -9.48 18.24 5.41
CA SER A 131 -10.87 17.92 5.75
C SER A 131 -11.79 17.90 4.52
N GLU A 132 -11.63 18.85 3.60
CA GLU A 132 -12.42 18.90 2.36
C GLU A 132 -12.10 17.71 1.46
N TRP A 133 -10.83 17.29 1.40
CA TRP A 133 -10.41 16.09 0.69
C TRP A 133 -11.11 14.84 1.24
N LEU A 134 -11.13 14.65 2.57
CA LEU A 134 -11.86 13.54 3.19
C LEU A 134 -13.36 13.58 2.87
N GLU A 135 -13.96 14.76 2.95
CA GLU A 135 -15.38 14.94 2.66
C GLU A 135 -15.68 14.61 1.19
N ARG A 136 -14.84 15.08 0.26
CA ARG A 136 -14.96 14.78 -1.17
C ARG A 136 -14.86 13.28 -1.42
N LEU A 137 -13.90 12.57 -0.84
CA LEU A 137 -13.78 11.12 -1.04
C LEU A 137 -14.96 10.35 -0.43
N ASN A 138 -15.40 10.74 0.76
CA ASN A 138 -16.60 10.15 1.37
C ASN A 138 -17.84 10.30 0.49
N LYS A 139 -18.03 11.50 -0.10
CA LYS A 139 -19.13 11.78 -1.03
C LYS A 139 -18.96 11.03 -2.35
N GLN A 140 -17.79 11.09 -2.97
CA GLN A 140 -17.49 10.47 -4.26
C GLN A 140 -17.72 8.95 -4.25
N PHE A 141 -17.36 8.28 -3.15
CA PHE A 141 -17.50 6.84 -3.01
C PHE A 141 -18.71 6.43 -2.16
N CYS A 142 -19.59 7.36 -1.77
CA CYS A 142 -20.73 7.13 -0.89
C CYS A 142 -20.39 6.26 0.33
N LEU A 143 -19.24 6.51 0.98
CA LEU A 143 -18.70 5.59 2.00
C LEU A 143 -19.62 5.47 3.22
N ASN A 144 -20.32 6.55 3.56
CA ASN A 144 -21.29 6.58 4.65
C ASN A 144 -22.52 5.68 4.40
N GLU A 145 -22.79 5.33 3.14
CA GLU A 145 -23.91 4.49 2.72
C GLU A 145 -23.51 3.00 2.59
N LYS A 146 -22.25 2.68 2.86
CA LYS A 146 -21.67 1.33 2.70
C LYS A 146 -21.28 0.75 4.06
N PRO A 147 -22.23 0.26 4.89
CA PRO A 147 -21.94 -0.25 6.24
C PRO A 147 -21.06 -1.52 6.24
N PHE A 148 -20.97 -2.21 5.11
CA PHE A 148 -20.07 -3.34 4.89
C PHE A 148 -18.60 -2.92 4.69
N LEU A 149 -18.32 -1.63 4.61
CA LEU A 149 -16.96 -1.06 4.61
C LEU A 149 -16.67 -0.38 5.95
N THR A 150 -15.42 -0.48 6.38
CA THR A 150 -14.86 0.27 7.50
C THR A 150 -13.84 1.25 6.96
N VAL A 151 -13.99 2.53 7.34
CA VAL A 151 -13.08 3.61 6.95
C VAL A 151 -12.32 4.08 8.19
N LYS A 152 -11.00 4.21 8.07
CA LYS A 152 -10.12 4.76 9.11
C LYS A 152 -9.22 5.82 8.50
N VAL A 153 -9.30 7.03 9.05
CA VAL A 153 -8.41 8.13 8.67
C VAL A 153 -7.18 8.06 9.57
N GLY A 154 -6.00 8.26 8.98
CA GLY A 154 -4.74 8.29 9.70
C GLY A 154 -3.75 9.25 9.07
N GLU A 155 -2.87 9.78 9.90
CA GLU A 155 -1.76 10.65 9.50
C GLU A 155 -0.47 10.00 10.01
N PRO A 156 0.24 9.19 9.20
CA PRO A 156 1.48 8.58 9.61
C PRO A 156 2.53 9.67 9.87
N LYS A 157 3.02 9.75 11.11
CA LYS A 157 4.01 10.75 11.48
C LYS A 157 5.41 10.25 11.18
N VAL A 158 6.07 10.92 10.26
CA VAL A 158 7.48 10.72 9.94
C VAL A 158 8.31 11.70 10.77
N VAL A 159 9.45 11.25 11.30
CA VAL A 159 10.38 12.15 11.99
C VAL A 159 10.89 13.21 11.01
N GLY A 160 10.58 14.49 11.24
CA GLY A 160 10.97 15.59 10.36
C GLY A 160 10.01 15.90 9.20
N GLU A 161 8.79 15.34 9.23
CA GLU A 161 7.75 15.53 8.21
C GLU A 161 7.51 17.01 7.86
N LYS A 162 7.53 17.32 6.56
CA LYS A 162 7.31 18.69 6.02
C LYS A 162 5.91 18.89 5.42
N CYS A 163 5.17 17.81 5.16
CA CYS A 163 3.83 17.84 4.55
C CYS A 163 2.92 16.84 5.28
N CYS A 164 1.65 17.19 5.53
CA CYS A 164 0.69 16.27 6.15
C CYS A 164 0.45 15.03 5.27
N ASN A 165 0.93 13.87 5.69
CA ASN A 165 0.71 12.61 4.99
C ASN A 165 -0.66 12.00 5.36
N LEU A 166 -1.75 12.66 4.97
CA LEU A 166 -3.10 12.17 5.23
C LEU A 166 -3.38 10.86 4.46
N SER A 167 -4.00 9.89 5.12
CA SER A 167 -4.44 8.64 4.50
C SER A 167 -5.85 8.23 4.94
N MET A 168 -6.62 7.68 4.01
CA MET A 168 -7.93 7.06 4.26
C MET A 168 -7.83 5.57 3.95
N ALA A 169 -7.76 4.74 5.01
CA ALA A 169 -7.72 3.29 4.91
C ALA A 169 -9.15 2.72 4.86
N ILE A 170 -9.43 1.88 3.86
CA ILE A 170 -10.74 1.26 3.65
C ILE A 170 -10.57 -0.25 3.63
N THR A 171 -11.39 -0.96 4.41
CA THR A 171 -11.44 -2.43 4.47
C THR A 171 -12.89 -2.90 4.46
N PHE A 172 -13.13 -4.19 4.21
CA PHE A 172 -14.42 -4.78 4.59
C PHE A 172 -14.59 -4.78 6.12
N THR A 173 -15.81 -4.52 6.58
CA THR A 173 -16.18 -4.60 8.01
C THR A 173 -16.11 -6.05 8.50
N ASN A 174 -16.65 -6.99 7.72
CA ASN A 174 -16.40 -8.42 7.89
C ASN A 174 -15.25 -8.85 6.98
N ASN A 175 -14.05 -9.01 7.56
CA ASN A 175 -12.83 -9.25 6.81
C ASN A 175 -12.31 -10.69 6.94
N THR A 176 -13.15 -11.66 7.31
CA THR A 176 -12.73 -13.05 7.47
C THR A 176 -12.22 -13.65 6.15
N GLU A 177 -12.93 -13.38 5.05
CA GLU A 177 -12.60 -13.87 3.70
C GLU A 177 -11.61 -12.97 2.97
N ASN A 178 -11.71 -11.66 3.18
CA ASN A 178 -10.85 -10.67 2.56
C ASN A 178 -10.33 -9.67 3.60
N ARG A 179 -9.06 -9.85 3.99
CA ARG A 179 -8.34 -9.02 4.98
C ARG A 179 -7.60 -7.84 4.38
N THR A 180 -7.69 -7.64 3.07
CA THR A 180 -6.92 -6.60 2.39
C THR A 180 -7.44 -5.21 2.73
N CYS A 181 -6.60 -4.23 2.49
CA CYS A 181 -6.90 -2.82 2.69
C CYS A 181 -6.50 -2.05 1.42
N ILE A 182 -7.30 -1.04 1.08
CA ILE A 182 -6.93 -0.02 0.11
C ILE A 182 -6.83 1.28 0.88
N LYS A 183 -5.67 1.94 0.82
CA LYS A 183 -5.51 3.29 1.36
C LYS A 183 -5.48 4.30 0.23
N LEU A 184 -6.17 5.40 0.45
CA LEU A 184 -6.11 6.57 -0.42
C LEU A 184 -5.22 7.61 0.25
N HIS A 185 -4.32 8.25 -0.49
CA HIS A 185 -3.47 9.34 -0.01
C HIS A 185 -3.28 10.42 -1.10
N PRO A 186 -2.94 11.66 -0.75
CA PRO A 186 -2.89 12.76 -1.73
C PRO A 186 -1.57 12.89 -2.49
N TYR A 187 -0.50 12.25 -2.02
CA TYR A 187 0.85 12.45 -2.56
C TYR A 187 1.43 11.14 -3.08
N HIS A 188 2.19 11.23 -4.16
CA HIS A 188 3.08 10.15 -4.59
C HIS A 188 4.18 9.93 -3.57
N ILE A 189 4.46 8.67 -3.20
CA ILE A 189 5.47 8.39 -2.17
C ILE A 189 6.86 8.89 -2.55
N ARG A 190 7.19 8.89 -3.85
CA ARG A 190 8.46 9.45 -4.34
C ARG A 190 8.59 10.94 -4.10
N ASP A 191 7.49 11.68 -4.11
CA ASP A 191 7.52 13.12 -3.87
C ASP A 191 7.56 13.42 -2.37
N VAL A 192 6.91 12.60 -1.53
CA VAL A 192 7.06 12.64 -0.07
C VAL A 192 8.53 12.41 0.32
N VAL A 193 9.16 11.34 -0.20
CA VAL A 193 10.56 11.01 0.12
C VAL A 193 11.54 12.11 -0.34
N LYS A 194 11.29 12.78 -1.46
CA LYS A 194 12.14 13.91 -1.90
C LYS A 194 12.08 15.10 -0.93
N GLN A 195 10.92 15.34 -0.30
CA GLN A 195 10.74 16.44 0.64
C GLN A 195 11.37 16.18 2.00
N GLU A 196 11.53 14.91 2.39
CA GLU A 196 12.12 14.50 3.67
C GLU A 196 13.65 14.59 3.68
N ARG A 197 14.29 14.65 2.50
CA ARG A 197 15.72 14.91 2.34
C ARG A 197 16.04 16.41 2.38
#